data_AF-A0A2K3K8U4-F1
#
_entry.id   AF-A0A2K3K8U4-F1
#
_cell.length_a   1.000
_cell.length_b   1.000
_cell.length_c   1.000
_cell.angle_alpha   90.00
_cell.angle_beta   90.00
_cell.angle_gamma   90.00
#
_symmetry.space_group_name_H-M   'P 1'
#
loop_
_entity.id
_entity.type
_entity.pdbx_description
1 polymer ?
#
loop_
_entity_poly.entity_id
_entity_poly.type
_entity_poly.pdbx_seq_one_letter_code
_entity_poly.pdbx_strand_id
1 'polypeptide(L)' 'MVAPTMRASSSSFTDQMQDQSSPYYVHPSDGPSSIVVKHLLTGSNYHSWARSM' A
#
# COMPACT_ATOMS: atom_id res chain seq x y z
N MET A 1 27.60 8.10 -31.68
CA MET A 1 26.93 6.78 -31.52
C MET A 1 26.72 6.56 -30.03
N VAL A 2 25.48 6.56 -29.52
CA VAL A 2 25.20 6.22 -28.12
C VAL A 2 24.28 5.02 -28.12
N ALA A 3 24.74 3.93 -27.50
CA ALA A 3 23.98 2.69 -27.37
C ALA A 3 22.88 2.87 -26.31
N PRO A 4 21.68 2.29 -26.50
CA PRO A 4 20.66 2.29 -25.47
C PRO A 4 21.02 1.20 -24.44
N THR A 5 21.39 1.58 -23.22
CA THR A 5 21.46 0.63 -22.10
C THR A 5 20.04 0.15 -21.81
N MET A 6 19.77 -1.13 -22.07
CA MET A 6 18.55 -1.78 -21.63
C MET A 6 18.48 -1.67 -20.11
N ARG A 7 17.48 -0.95 -19.59
CA ARG A 7 17.24 -0.85 -18.14
C ARG A 7 16.85 -2.25 -17.67
N ALA A 8 17.78 -2.95 -17.03
CA ALA A 8 17.48 -4.20 -16.38
C ALA A 8 16.40 -3.90 -15.32
N SER A 9 15.21 -4.49 -15.50
CA SER A 9 14.13 -4.44 -14.52
C SER A 9 14.49 -5.33 -13.34
N SER A 10 15.52 -4.97 -12.58
CA SER A 10 15.69 -5.48 -11.22
C SER A 10 14.76 -4.67 -10.34
N SER A 11 13.47 -4.99 -10.39
CA SER A 11 12.48 -4.45 -9.45
C SER A 11 12.82 -5.01 -8.06
N SER A 12 13.68 -4.30 -7.34
CA SER A 12 13.87 -4.55 -5.92
C SER A 12 12.51 -4.36 -5.25
N PHE A 13 12.11 -5.31 -4.39
CA PHE A 13 10.82 -5.26 -3.68
C PHE A 13 10.57 -3.90 -3.00
N THR A 14 11.63 -3.23 -2.56
CA THR A 14 11.59 -1.90 -1.96
C THR A 14 11.13 -0.80 -2.92
N ASP A 15 11.48 -0.89 -4.21
CA ASP A 15 11.08 0.07 -5.24
C ASP A 15 9.57 -0.07 -5.55
N GLN A 16 9.07 -1.31 -5.54
CA GLN A 16 7.64 -1.61 -5.71
C GLN A 16 6.77 -1.11 -4.56
N MET A 17 7.31 -0.95 -3.35
CA MET A 17 6.58 -0.39 -2.21
C MET A 17 6.53 1.14 -2.22
N GLN A 18 7.43 1.79 -2.98
CA GLN A 18 7.55 3.25 -3.06
C GLN A 18 6.92 3.84 -4.34
N ASP A 19 6.69 3.01 -5.36
CA ASP A 19 5.96 3.42 -6.57
C ASP A 19 4.46 3.51 -6.32
N GLN A 20 3.87 4.70 -6.45
CA GLN A 20 2.43 4.95 -6.28
C GLN A 20 1.55 4.20 -7.29
N SER A 21 2.11 3.77 -8.43
CA SER A 21 1.38 2.97 -9.41
C SER A 21 1.35 1.48 -9.07
N SER A 22 2.12 1.05 -8.07
CA SER A 22 2.24 -0.36 -7.68
C SER A 22 1.06 -0.79 -6.82
N PRO A 23 0.51 -2.00 -7.03
CA PRO A 23 -0.51 -2.56 -6.14
C PRO A 23 0.02 -2.86 -4.73
N TYR A 24 1.34 -2.81 -4.54
CA TYR A 24 2.01 -3.00 -3.24
C TYR A 24 2.48 -1.68 -2.61
N TYR A 25 2.08 -0.53 -3.16
CA TYR A 25 2.43 0.76 -2.60
C TYR A 25 1.86 0.92 -1.19
N VAL A 26 2.73 1.26 -0.23
CA VAL A 26 2.32 1.62 1.13
C VAL A 26 2.83 3.02 1.41
N HIS A 27 1.92 3.94 1.74
CA HIS A 27 2.30 5.31 2.05
C HIS A 27 3.17 5.34 3.32
N PRO A 28 4.32 6.04 3.35
CA PRO A 28 5.22 6.05 4.52
C PRO A 28 4.57 6.55 5.82
N SER A 29 3.48 7.31 5.73
CA SER A 29 2.70 7.74 6.90
C SER A 29 1.65 6.72 7.36
N ASP A 30 1.33 5.70 6.55
CA ASP A 30 0.46 4.59 6.95
C ASP A 30 1.29 3.54 7.69
N GLY A 31 1.66 3.89 8.92
CA GLY A 31 2.37 2.98 9.82
C GLY A 31 1.43 1.97 10.48
N PRO A 32 1.95 0.93 11.15
CA PRO A 32 1.17 -0.03 11.93
C PRO A 32 0.35 0.61 13.07
N SER A 33 0.59 1.89 13.38
CA SER A 33 -0.16 2.72 14.32
C SER A 33 -1.33 3.50 13.69
N SER A 34 -1.54 3.39 12.38
CA SER A 34 -2.69 3.95 11.65
C SER A 34 -3.94 3.14 12.05
N ILE A 35 -4.47 3.42 13.25
CA ILE A 35 -5.67 2.75 13.76
C ILE A 35 -6.85 3.28 12.95
N VAL A 36 -7.23 2.52 11.92
CA VAL A 36 -8.37 2.85 11.06
C VAL A 36 -9.70 2.70 11.81
N VAL A 37 -9.74 1.95 12.92
CA VAL A 37 -10.96 1.67 13.69
C VAL A 37 -10.87 2.14 15.12
N LYS A 38 -11.49 3.29 15.40
CA LYS A 38 -11.54 3.90 16.73
C LYS A 38 -12.50 3.19 17.69
N HIS A 39 -13.50 2.48 17.16
CA HIS A 39 -14.54 1.80 17.94
C HIS A 39 -14.33 0.29 17.92
N LEU A 40 -14.54 -0.38 19.06
CA LEU A 40 -14.51 -1.83 19.13
C LEU A 40 -15.53 -2.44 18.14
N LEU A 41 -15.05 -3.31 17.26
CA LEU A 41 -15.91 -4.03 16.32
C LEU A 41 -16.64 -5.16 17.08
N THR A 42 -17.95 -5.18 16.92
CA THR A 42 -18.89 -6.20 17.39
C THR A 42 -19.65 -6.74 16.18
N GLY A 43 -20.40 -7.83 16.35
CA GLY A 43 -21.19 -8.40 15.26
C GLY A 43 -22.20 -7.42 14.63
N SER A 44 -22.70 -6.45 15.39
CA SER A 44 -23.72 -5.50 14.92
C SER A 44 -23.15 -4.33 14.12
N ASN A 45 -21.94 -3.85 14.44
CA ASN A 45 -21.35 -2.70 13.75
C ASN A 45 -20.34 -3.08 12.64
N TYR A 46 -19.90 -4.35 12.60
CA TYR A 46 -18.93 -4.83 11.61
C TYR A 46 -19.41 -4.66 10.16
N HIS A 47 -20.66 -5.00 9.85
CA HIS A 47 -21.16 -4.97 8.48
C HIS A 47 -21.14 -3.55 7.90
N SER A 48 -21.53 -2.56 8.69
CA SER A 48 -21.52 -1.15 8.28
C SER A 48 -20.08 -0.65 8.09
N TRP A 49 -19.19 -0.97 9.03
CA TRP A 49 -17.77 -0.63 8.94
C TRP A 49 -17.11 -1.19 7.68
N ALA A 50 -17.30 -2.49 7.38
CA ALA A 50 -16.66 -3.17 6.25
C ALA A 50 -17.11 -2.62 4.88
N ARG A 51 -18.26 -1.92 4.82
CA ARG A 51 -18.71 -1.24 3.60
C ARG A 51 -18.21 0.18 3.49
N SER A 52 -17.88 0.82 4.61
CA SER A 52 -17.46 2.22 4.67
C SER A 52 -15.94 2.41 4.62
N MET A 53 -15.17 1.32 4.80
CA MET A 53 -13.72 1.31 4.62
C MET A 53 -13.30 0.57 3.35
#